data_AF-A0A1F3Y7M5-F1
#
_entry.id   AF-A0A1F3Y7M5-F1
#
_cell.length_a   1.000
_cell.length_b   1.000
_cell.length_c   1.000
_cell.angle_alpha   90.00
_cell.angle_beta   90.00
_cell.angle_gamma   90.00
#
_symmetry.space_group_name_H-M   'P 1'
#
loop_
_entity.id
_entity.type
_entity.pdbx_description
1 polymer ?
#
loop_
_entity_poly.entity_id
_entity_poly.type
_entity_poly.pdbx_seq_one_letter_code
_entity_poly.pdbx_strand_id
1 'polypeptide(L)'
;MANVQDTRNMALFCDFENVALGVREAKYAQFDISRVLERLLLKGSIVVKKAYCDWERYKEFKAPMHAAAFELIEIPHLRQSGKNSADIRMVVDALDLCYTKSHVDTFVIISGDSDFSPLVSKLRENAKVVIGVGVKNSSSDLLIANCDEFIYYDDLAREEEAKRRAQKKRKDAGPAGGEKQQEAFDLVTETLQALIAERGEGERIWGSMIKQALKRRNPGFNESYYGFKAFSDLLEEAEKKKLVTLERDEKSGGYLIRPSGRA
;
A
#
# COMPACT_ATOMS: atom_id res chain seq x y z
N MET A 1 -25.34 -13.00 -10.79
CA MET A 1 -25.05 -11.83 -9.94
C MET A 1 -23.58 -11.50 -10.14
N ALA A 2 -23.29 -10.35 -10.71
CA ALA A 2 -21.93 -9.96 -11.09
C ALA A 2 -21.02 -9.93 -9.86
N ASN A 3 -19.84 -10.52 -9.97
CA ASN A 3 -18.84 -10.62 -8.93
C ASN A 3 -18.24 -9.21 -8.71
N VAL A 4 -18.90 -8.37 -7.92
CA VAL A 4 -18.32 -7.12 -7.43
C VAL A 4 -17.24 -7.55 -6.44
N GLN A 5 -16.01 -7.69 -6.93
CA GLN A 5 -14.84 -7.72 -6.07
C GLN A 5 -14.79 -6.33 -5.40
N ASP A 6 -15.41 -6.22 -4.23
CA ASP A 6 -15.52 -4.96 -3.48
C ASP A 6 -14.12 -4.42 -3.22
N THR A 7 -13.79 -3.37 -3.96
CA THR A 7 -12.53 -2.67 -3.81
C THR A 7 -12.68 -1.83 -2.55
N ARG A 8 -12.04 -2.25 -1.46
CA ARG A 8 -12.12 -1.55 -0.17
C ARG A 8 -11.61 -0.13 -0.32
N ASN A 9 -12.40 0.85 0.10
CA ASN A 9 -11.96 2.23 0.17
C ASN A 9 -11.27 2.50 1.50
N MET A 10 -10.06 3.05 1.43
CA MET A 10 -9.20 3.27 2.58
C MET A 10 -8.99 4.75 2.84
N ALA A 11 -9.03 5.14 4.12
CA ALA A 11 -8.62 6.45 4.59
C ALA A 11 -7.36 6.32 5.46
N LEU A 12 -6.31 7.06 5.09
CA LEU A 12 -5.03 7.05 5.77
C LEU A 12 -4.90 8.27 6.69
N PHE A 13 -4.57 7.99 7.94
CA PHE A 13 -4.30 8.96 8.99
C PHE A 13 -2.89 8.73 9.51
N CYS A 14 -2.00 9.67 9.22
CA CYS A 14 -0.58 9.57 9.52
C CYS A 14 -0.19 10.52 10.63
N ASP A 15 0.19 9.96 11.76
CA ASP A 15 0.87 10.68 12.82
C ASP A 15 2.36 10.71 12.49
N PHE A 16 2.76 11.78 11.81
CA PHE A 16 4.08 11.85 11.22
C PHE A 16 5.17 11.98 12.29
N GLU A 17 4.89 12.64 13.42
CA GLU A 17 5.87 12.82 14.49
C GLU A 17 6.25 11.49 15.12
N ASN A 18 5.26 10.66 15.46
CA ASN A 18 5.53 9.33 16.04
C ASN A 18 6.27 8.42 15.07
N VAL A 19 5.90 8.44 13.78
CA VAL A 19 6.59 7.64 12.76
C VAL A 19 8.02 8.13 12.54
N ALA A 20 8.23 9.45 12.41
CA ALA A 20 9.55 10.02 12.20
C ALA A 20 10.47 9.78 13.40
N LEU A 21 9.95 9.86 14.63
CA LEU A 21 10.70 9.51 15.84
C LEU A 21 11.09 8.02 15.84
N GLY A 22 10.15 7.11 15.60
CA GLY A 22 10.44 5.68 15.56
C GLY A 22 11.47 5.28 14.50
N VAL A 23 11.44 5.91 13.32
CA VAL A 23 12.42 5.67 12.24
C VAL A 23 13.82 6.20 12.61
N ARG A 24 13.90 7.36 13.26
CA ARG A 24 15.17 7.92 13.74
C ARG A 24 15.81 7.06 14.82
N GLU A 25 15.01 6.57 15.77
CA GLU A 25 15.46 5.66 16.82
C GLU A 25 15.94 4.32 16.26
N ALA A 26 15.25 3.80 15.25
CA ALA A 26 15.62 2.57 14.55
C ALA A 26 16.80 2.71 13.57
N LYS A 27 17.41 3.90 13.44
CA LYS A 27 18.58 4.21 12.59
C LYS A 27 18.37 3.93 11.09
N TYR A 28 17.15 4.04 10.57
CA TYR A 28 16.92 3.93 9.13
C TYR A 28 17.27 5.24 8.41
N ALA A 29 17.79 5.13 7.18
CA ALA A 29 18.37 6.26 6.44
C ALA A 29 17.36 7.37 6.09
N GLN A 30 16.08 7.03 5.90
CA GLN A 30 14.97 7.98 5.80
C GLN A 30 13.63 7.24 5.82
N PHE A 31 12.59 7.82 6.44
CA PHE A 31 11.23 7.32 6.28
C PHE A 31 10.74 7.57 4.85
N ASP A 32 10.18 6.55 4.22
CA ASP A 32 9.65 6.62 2.86
C ASP A 32 8.21 6.10 2.85
N ILE A 33 7.28 7.05 2.84
CA ILE A 33 5.84 6.79 2.85
C ILE A 33 5.37 5.99 1.63
N SER A 34 6.11 6.06 0.51
CA SER A 34 5.75 5.37 -0.73
C SER A 34 5.66 3.86 -0.52
N ARG A 35 6.51 3.31 0.36
CA ARG A 35 6.51 1.88 0.72
C ARG A 35 5.21 1.44 1.36
N VAL A 36 4.71 2.27 2.27
CA VAL A 36 3.43 2.04 2.95
C VAL A 36 2.28 2.13 1.92
N LEU A 37 2.31 3.15 1.06
CA LEU A 37 1.29 3.33 0.02
C LEU A 37 1.24 2.14 -0.95
N GLU A 38 2.39 1.66 -1.43
CA GLU A 38 2.44 0.52 -2.35
C GLU A 38 1.81 -0.73 -1.76
N ARG A 39 2.10 -1.03 -0.48
CA ARG A 39 1.50 -2.16 0.22
C ARG A 39 -0.01 -2.01 0.35
N LEU A 40 -0.48 -0.82 0.74
CA LEU A 40 -1.91 -0.55 0.92
C LEU A 40 -2.67 -0.58 -0.42
N LEU A 41 -2.07 -0.11 -1.52
CA LEU A 41 -2.69 -0.11 -2.85
C LEU A 41 -2.96 -1.52 -3.40
N LEU A 42 -2.34 -2.57 -2.85
CA LEU A 42 -2.69 -3.95 -3.16
C LEU A 42 -4.05 -4.34 -2.53
N LYS A 43 -4.35 -3.82 -1.34
CA LYS A 43 -5.53 -4.14 -0.54
C LYS A 43 -6.79 -3.39 -0.97
N GLY A 44 -6.64 -2.14 -1.40
CA GLY A 44 -7.80 -1.27 -1.65
C GLY A 44 -7.47 0.01 -2.43
N SER A 45 -8.47 0.86 -2.59
CA SER A 45 -8.32 2.20 -3.15
C SER A 45 -8.16 3.19 -2.03
N ILE A 46 -7.16 4.07 -2.11
CA ILE A 46 -6.96 5.11 -1.10
C ILE A 46 -7.74 6.36 -1.52
N VAL A 47 -8.73 6.75 -0.70
CA VAL A 47 -9.62 7.89 -0.99
C VAL A 47 -9.28 9.13 -0.17
N VAL A 48 -8.68 8.95 1.01
CA VAL A 48 -8.26 10.03 1.91
C VAL A 48 -6.84 9.76 2.40
N LYS A 49 -6.01 10.80 2.43
CA LYS A 49 -4.66 10.78 2.98
C LYS A 49 -4.41 12.06 3.77
N LYS A 50 -4.34 11.96 5.09
CA LYS A 50 -4.05 13.09 5.97
C LYS A 50 -2.81 12.79 6.80
N ALA A 51 -1.94 13.77 6.95
CA ALA A 51 -0.75 13.67 7.79
C ALA A 51 -0.69 14.85 8.78
N TYR A 52 -0.51 14.54 10.06
CA TYR A 52 -0.55 15.48 11.17
C TYR A 52 0.87 15.65 11.72
N CYS A 53 1.35 16.90 11.75
CA CYS A 53 2.72 17.21 12.17
C CYS A 53 2.89 18.71 12.45
N ASP A 54 3.87 19.07 13.29
CA ASP A 54 4.52 20.38 13.23
C ASP A 54 5.48 20.43 12.03
N TRP A 55 4.96 20.79 10.86
CA TRP A 55 5.77 20.69 9.64
C TRP A 55 6.84 21.78 9.55
N GLU A 56 6.80 22.80 10.41
CA GLU A 56 7.92 23.73 10.57
C GLU A 56 9.16 23.03 11.13
N ARG A 57 8.98 21.99 11.95
CA ARG A 57 10.07 21.14 12.48
C ARG A 57 10.53 20.06 11.50
N TYR A 58 9.67 19.61 10.60
CA TYR A 58 9.91 18.50 9.66
C TYR A 58 9.82 18.94 8.19
N LYS A 59 10.45 20.08 7.86
CA LYS A 59 10.36 20.72 6.52
C LYS A 59 10.85 19.82 5.40
N GLU A 60 11.89 19.03 5.66
CA GLU A 60 12.48 18.11 4.70
C GLU A 60 11.50 17.03 4.23
N PHE A 61 10.45 16.76 5.01
CA PHE A 61 9.42 15.77 4.69
C PHE A 61 8.16 16.36 4.05
N LYS A 62 8.01 17.70 4.01
CA LYS A 62 6.87 18.35 3.33
C LYS A 62 6.78 17.97 1.86
N ALA A 63 7.89 18.10 1.13
CA ALA A 63 7.94 17.82 -0.30
C ALA A 63 7.59 16.36 -0.65
N PRO A 64 8.21 15.33 -0.04
CA PRO A 64 7.84 13.94 -0.34
C PRO A 64 6.41 13.59 0.08
N MET A 65 5.93 14.08 1.22
CA MET A 65 4.54 13.83 1.66
C MET A 65 3.51 14.49 0.74
N HIS A 66 3.77 15.72 0.29
CA HIS A 66 2.94 16.41 -0.69
C HIS A 66 2.96 15.70 -2.05
N ALA A 67 4.14 15.25 -2.52
CA ALA A 67 4.26 14.47 -3.75
C ALA A 67 3.47 13.14 -3.68
N ALA A 68 3.36 12.56 -2.49
CA ALA A 68 2.53 11.38 -2.21
C ALA A 68 1.02 11.68 -2.08
N ALA A 69 0.62 12.94 -2.33
CA ALA A 69 -0.74 13.47 -2.26
C ALA A 69 -1.38 13.38 -0.86
N PHE A 70 -0.60 13.60 0.20
CA PHE A 70 -1.13 13.81 1.54
C PHE A 70 -1.60 15.25 1.72
N GLU A 71 -2.76 15.42 2.35
CA GLU A 71 -3.14 16.67 2.98
C GLU A 71 -2.28 16.86 4.24
N LEU A 72 -1.47 17.93 4.24
CA LEU A 72 -0.56 18.25 5.34
C LEU A 72 -1.29 19.12 6.36
N ILE A 73 -1.66 18.53 7.49
CA ILE A 73 -2.32 19.23 8.59
C ILE A 73 -1.25 19.76 9.54
N GLU A 74 -1.15 21.09 9.63
CA GLU A 74 -0.20 21.78 10.50
C GLU A 74 -0.69 21.80 11.95
N ILE A 75 0.13 21.27 12.86
CA ILE A 75 -0.13 21.26 14.31
C ILE A 75 1.06 21.95 15.02
N PRO A 76 1.04 23.29 15.16
CA PRO A 76 2.16 24.02 15.73
C PRO A 76 2.29 23.74 17.23
N HIS A 77 3.50 23.41 17.68
CA HIS A 77 3.81 23.25 19.10
C HIS A 77 3.99 24.60 19.81
N LEU A 78 2.87 25.29 20.09
CA LEU A 78 2.88 26.61 20.73
C LEU A 78 3.30 26.58 22.23
N ARG A 79 3.26 25.41 22.89
CA ARG A 79 3.76 25.16 24.26
C ARG A 79 4.26 23.71 24.42
N GLN A 80 4.98 23.39 25.51
CA GLN A 80 5.53 22.04 25.81
C GLN A 80 4.51 20.89 25.74
N SER A 81 3.21 21.16 25.78
CA SER A 81 2.10 20.19 25.74
C SER A 81 1.56 19.88 24.33
N GLY A 82 2.27 20.25 23.26
CA GLY A 82 1.75 20.17 21.87
C GLY A 82 1.48 18.75 21.32
N LYS A 83 2.04 17.70 21.92
CA LYS A 83 1.90 16.31 21.44
C LYS A 83 0.44 15.86 21.35
N ASN A 84 -0.34 16.05 22.42
CA ASN A 84 -1.75 15.64 22.45
C ASN A 84 -2.63 16.35 21.40
N SER A 85 -2.21 17.51 20.89
CA SER A 85 -3.02 18.25 19.92
C SER A 85 -3.10 17.54 18.57
N ALA A 86 -2.01 16.90 18.14
CA ALA A 86 -1.98 16.15 16.89
C ALA A 86 -2.87 14.90 17.00
N ASP A 87 -2.71 14.15 18.09
CA ASP A 87 -3.47 12.94 18.35
C ASP A 87 -4.98 13.21 18.43
N ILE A 88 -5.37 14.21 19.24
CA ILE A 88 -6.78 14.61 19.37
C ILE A 88 -7.34 15.04 18.01
N ARG A 89 -6.61 15.86 17.25
CA ARG A 89 -7.06 16.32 15.94
C ARG A 89 -7.24 15.16 14.96
N MET A 90 -6.30 14.22 14.95
CA MET A 90 -6.38 13.03 14.10
C MET A 90 -7.59 12.15 14.48
N VAL A 91 -7.84 11.94 15.77
CA VAL A 91 -9.01 11.18 16.26
C VAL A 91 -10.32 11.84 15.83
N VAL A 92 -10.44 13.16 15.98
CA VAL A 92 -11.64 13.91 15.58
C VAL A 92 -11.88 13.78 14.07
N ASP A 93 -10.88 14.03 13.25
CA ASP A 93 -11.00 13.94 11.79
C ASP A 93 -11.32 12.50 11.32
N ALA A 94 -10.76 11.48 11.99
CA ALA A 94 -11.03 10.08 11.65
C ALA A 94 -12.48 9.66 11.99
N LEU A 95 -12.98 10.07 13.16
CA LEU A 95 -14.36 9.79 13.55
C LEU A 95 -15.37 10.57 12.70
N ASP A 96 -15.09 11.84 12.39
CA ASP A 96 -15.93 12.62 11.48
C ASP A 96 -16.03 11.95 10.10
N LEU A 97 -14.91 11.49 9.55
CA LEU A 97 -14.90 10.75 8.28
C LEU A 97 -15.68 9.44 8.39
N CYS A 98 -15.53 8.71 9.50
CA CYS A 98 -16.24 7.45 9.76
C CYS A 98 -17.77 7.64 9.69
N TYR A 99 -18.28 8.72 10.28
CA TYR A 99 -19.73 8.98 10.32
C TYR A 99 -20.26 9.67 9.07
N THR A 100 -19.47 10.52 8.41
CA THR A 100 -19.94 11.30 7.26
C THR A 100 -19.74 10.60 5.92
N LYS A 101 -18.76 9.68 5.80
CA LYS A 101 -18.43 8.99 4.56
C LYS A 101 -18.59 7.48 4.69
N SER A 102 -19.83 7.02 4.55
CA SER A 102 -20.18 5.59 4.67
C SER A 102 -19.41 4.65 3.74
N HIS A 103 -19.00 5.14 2.56
CA HIS A 103 -18.24 4.38 1.56
C HIS A 103 -16.77 4.13 1.94
N VAL A 104 -16.27 4.66 3.06
CA VAL A 104 -14.93 4.36 3.58
C VAL A 104 -15.05 3.16 4.51
N ASP A 105 -14.47 2.04 4.10
CA ASP A 105 -14.63 0.76 4.79
C ASP A 105 -13.43 0.40 5.65
N THR A 106 -12.29 1.03 5.38
CA THR A 106 -11.01 0.71 6.01
C THR A 106 -10.29 1.99 6.44
N PHE A 107 -9.81 1.99 7.68
CA PHE A 107 -9.04 3.07 8.26
C PHE A 107 -7.62 2.58 8.50
N VAL A 108 -6.65 3.34 8.00
CA VAL A 108 -5.24 3.05 8.19
C VAL A 108 -4.65 4.06 9.15
N ILE A 109 -4.24 3.59 10.32
CA ILE A 109 -3.61 4.41 11.36
C ILE A 109 -2.11 4.20 11.28
N ILE A 110 -1.39 5.20 10.79
CA ILE A 110 0.07 5.16 10.68
C ILE A 110 0.64 5.82 11.94
N SER A 111 0.77 5.02 13.00
CA SER A 111 1.39 5.38 14.28
C SER A 111 1.76 4.10 15.05
N GLY A 112 2.72 4.22 15.98
CA GLY A 112 3.06 3.18 16.96
C GLY A 112 2.40 3.38 18.34
N ASP A 113 1.74 4.51 18.55
CA ASP A 113 1.28 4.95 19.87
C ASP A 113 0.01 4.22 20.35
N SER A 114 0.04 3.69 21.58
CA SER A 114 -1.11 3.07 22.25
C SER A 114 -2.28 4.02 22.46
N ASP A 115 -2.05 5.34 22.47
CA ASP A 115 -3.09 6.35 22.71
C ASP A 115 -4.18 6.35 21.61
N PHE A 116 -3.93 5.73 20.46
CA PHE A 116 -4.93 5.51 19.41
C PHE A 116 -5.81 4.28 19.63
N SER A 117 -5.56 3.44 20.64
CA SER A 117 -6.37 2.24 20.91
C SER A 117 -7.88 2.51 21.07
N PRO A 118 -8.32 3.61 21.73
CA PRO A 118 -9.74 3.98 21.78
C PRO A 118 -10.32 4.34 20.42
N LEU A 119 -9.55 5.00 19.54
CA LEU A 119 -9.97 5.28 18.16
C LEU A 119 -10.15 3.98 17.38
N VAL A 120 -9.19 3.06 17.46
CA VAL A 120 -9.27 1.74 16.81
C VAL A 120 -10.53 1.00 17.27
N SER A 121 -10.77 0.96 18.59
CA SER A 121 -11.95 0.32 19.17
C SER A 121 -13.24 0.95 18.63
N LYS A 122 -13.30 2.29 18.54
CA LYS A 122 -14.49 3.00 18.05
C LYS A 122 -14.74 2.79 16.57
N LEU A 123 -13.69 2.73 15.75
CA LEU A 123 -13.80 2.42 14.32
C LEU A 123 -14.32 0.99 14.10
N ARG A 124 -13.82 0.02 14.88
CA ARG A 124 -14.28 -1.37 14.82
C ARG A 124 -15.72 -1.52 15.31
N GLU A 125 -16.12 -0.79 16.34
CA GLU A 125 -17.53 -0.70 16.77
C GLU A 125 -18.46 -0.24 15.63
N ASN A 126 -17.95 0.60 14.72
CA ASN A 126 -18.65 1.06 13.52
C ASN A 126 -18.45 0.16 12.29
N ALA A 127 -18.07 -1.10 12.51
CA ALA A 127 -17.85 -2.11 11.47
C ALA A 127 -16.82 -1.69 10.40
N LYS A 128 -15.83 -0.86 10.78
CA LYS A 128 -14.71 -0.50 9.93
C LYS A 128 -13.53 -1.42 10.19
N VAL A 129 -12.83 -1.80 9.13
CA VAL A 129 -11.56 -2.52 9.23
C VAL A 129 -10.46 -1.52 9.59
N VAL A 130 -9.62 -1.86 10.56
CA VAL A 130 -8.52 -1.01 11.00
C VAL A 130 -7.18 -1.67 10.73
N ILE A 131 -6.33 -1.00 9.94
CA ILE A 131 -4.97 -1.40 9.65
C ILE A 131 -4.02 -0.47 10.40
N GLY A 132 -3.23 -1.01 11.32
CA GLY A 132 -2.13 -0.29 11.95
C GLY A 132 -0.88 -0.32 11.08
N VAL A 133 -0.12 0.77 11.04
CA VAL A 133 1.21 0.80 10.41
C VAL A 133 2.18 1.48 11.37
N GLY A 134 3.28 0.81 11.71
CA GLY A 134 4.25 1.34 12.65
C GLY A 134 5.62 0.69 12.55
N VAL A 135 6.59 1.23 13.29
CA VAL A 135 7.95 0.66 13.42
C VAL A 135 7.94 -0.39 14.53
N LYS A 136 8.51 -1.57 14.29
CA LYS A 136 8.39 -2.73 15.18
C LYS A 136 8.83 -2.47 16.62
N ASN A 137 9.91 -1.71 16.82
CA ASN A 137 10.46 -1.42 18.14
C ASN A 137 9.82 -0.20 18.83
N SER A 138 8.96 0.54 18.12
CA SER A 138 8.31 1.77 18.62
C SER A 138 6.79 1.63 18.62
N SER A 139 6.26 0.45 18.30
CA SER A 139 4.82 0.17 18.27
C SER A 139 4.41 -0.59 19.52
N SER A 140 3.36 -0.14 20.20
CA SER A 140 2.87 -0.83 21.39
C SER A 140 2.11 -2.12 21.05
N ASP A 141 2.29 -3.16 21.88
CA ASP A 141 1.53 -4.41 21.76
C ASP A 141 0.02 -4.17 21.90
N LEU A 142 -0.38 -3.17 22.68
CA LEU A 142 -1.78 -2.80 22.87
C LEU A 142 -2.40 -2.28 21.56
N LEU A 143 -1.72 -1.38 20.84
CA LEU A 143 -2.21 -0.90 19.55
C LEU A 143 -2.30 -2.05 18.55
N ILE A 144 -1.24 -2.88 18.48
CA ILE A 144 -1.16 -4.02 17.56
C ILE A 144 -2.33 -4.98 17.79
N ALA A 145 -2.62 -5.34 19.04
CA ALA A 145 -3.69 -6.26 19.39
C ALA A 145 -5.10 -5.72 19.13
N ASN A 146 -5.26 -4.39 19.07
CA ASN A 146 -6.55 -3.76 18.82
C ASN A 146 -6.89 -3.66 17.32
N CYS A 147 -5.88 -3.61 16.45
CA CYS A 147 -6.05 -3.55 15.00
C CYS A 147 -6.49 -4.89 14.41
N ASP A 148 -7.19 -4.86 13.27
CA ASP A 148 -7.53 -6.08 12.53
C ASP A 148 -6.33 -6.60 11.73
N GLU A 149 -5.44 -5.71 11.32
CA GLU A 149 -4.16 -6.02 10.70
C GLU A 149 -3.10 -5.01 11.15
N PHE A 150 -1.84 -5.44 11.29
CA PHE A 150 -0.72 -4.54 11.58
C PHE A 150 0.43 -4.76 10.58
N ILE A 151 0.87 -3.69 9.93
CA ILE A 151 1.97 -3.70 8.95
C ILE A 151 3.20 -3.04 9.59
N TYR A 152 4.29 -3.79 9.71
CA TYR A 152 5.55 -3.24 10.19
C TYR A 152 6.33 -2.56 9.06
N TYR A 153 6.71 -1.31 9.27
CA TYR A 153 7.50 -0.55 8.32
C TYR A 153 8.87 -1.21 8.05
N ASP A 154 9.46 -1.85 9.06
CA ASP A 154 10.72 -2.58 8.98
C ASP A 154 10.70 -3.69 7.91
N ASP A 155 9.59 -4.41 7.81
CA ASP A 155 9.45 -5.52 6.86
C ASP A 155 9.34 -4.98 5.43
N LEU A 156 8.56 -3.92 5.23
CA LEU A 156 8.48 -3.20 3.94
C LEU A 156 9.84 -2.67 3.50
N ALA A 157 10.63 -2.15 4.44
CA ALA A 157 11.95 -1.63 4.16
C ALA A 157 12.92 -2.72 3.69
N ARG A 158 12.87 -3.91 4.31
CA ARG A 158 13.72 -5.05 3.95
C ARG A 158 13.34 -5.65 2.59
N GLU A 159 12.05 -5.76 2.30
CA GLU A 159 11.54 -6.26 1.02
C GLU A 159 12.01 -5.40 -0.16
N GLU A 160 11.89 -4.08 -0.04
CA GLU A 160 12.36 -3.13 -1.07
C GLU A 160 13.88 -3.21 -1.29
N GLU A 161 14.67 -3.30 -0.22
CA GLU A 161 16.12 -3.47 -0.35
C GLU A 161 16.48 -4.77 -1.07
N ALA A 162 15.76 -5.85 -0.78
CA ALA A 162 15.93 -7.12 -1.47
C ALA A 162 15.57 -7.00 -2.96
N LYS A 163 14.46 -6.34 -3.30
CA LYS A 163 14.03 -6.06 -4.69
C LYS A 163 15.07 -5.23 -5.44
N ARG A 164 15.55 -4.12 -4.85
CA ARG A 164 16.59 -3.26 -5.46
C ARG A 164 17.89 -4.02 -5.72
N ARG A 165 18.33 -4.88 -4.79
CA ARG A 165 19.50 -5.75 -4.98
C ARG A 165 19.29 -6.76 -6.10
N ALA A 166 18.09 -7.33 -6.22
CA ALA A 166 17.75 -8.27 -7.30
C ALA A 166 17.69 -7.57 -8.68
N GLN A 167 17.13 -6.37 -8.76
CA GLN A 167 17.09 -5.56 -9.99
C GLN A 167 18.49 -5.13 -10.42
N LYS A 168 19.37 -4.72 -9.49
CA LYS A 168 20.75 -4.34 -9.80
C LYS A 168 21.53 -5.50 -10.42
N LYS A 169 21.31 -6.74 -9.97
CA LYS A 169 21.90 -7.95 -10.59
C LYS A 169 21.35 -8.27 -11.98
N ARG A 170 20.13 -7.85 -12.31
CA ARG A 170 19.53 -8.07 -13.65
C ARG A 170 20.00 -7.03 -14.68
N LYS A 171 20.34 -5.81 -14.26
CA LYS A 171 20.83 -4.74 -15.15
C LYS A 171 22.22 -5.00 -15.76
N ASP A 172 22.97 -5.97 -15.26
CA ASP A 172 24.26 -6.39 -15.84
C ASP A 172 24.12 -7.38 -17.02
N ALA A 173 22.90 -7.82 -17.35
CA ALA A 173 22.59 -8.54 -18.58
C ALA A 173 21.90 -7.58 -19.57
N GLY A 174 22.65 -7.03 -20.52
CA GLY A 174 22.22 -5.92 -21.39
C GLY A 174 20.94 -6.20 -22.20
N PRO A 175 20.22 -5.14 -22.64
CA PRO A 175 18.96 -5.31 -23.34
C PRO A 175 19.17 -5.47 -24.86
N ALA A 176 18.52 -6.48 -25.43
CA ALA A 176 18.24 -6.57 -26.87
C ALA A 176 16.77 -6.20 -27.09
N GLY A 177 16.46 -5.51 -28.20
CA GLY A 177 15.16 -4.89 -28.52
C GLY A 177 13.93 -5.71 -28.10
N GLY A 178 12.97 -5.02 -27.47
CA GLY A 178 11.84 -5.62 -26.74
C GLY A 178 11.65 -5.04 -25.32
N GLU A 179 12.47 -4.06 -24.91
CA GLU A 179 12.52 -3.48 -23.56
C GLU A 179 11.15 -3.12 -22.98
N LYS A 180 10.28 -2.47 -23.75
CA LYS A 180 8.95 -2.05 -23.27
C LYS A 180 8.02 -3.23 -23.01
N GLN A 181 8.01 -4.23 -23.89
CA GLN A 181 7.21 -5.44 -23.66
C GLN A 181 7.73 -6.19 -22.44
N GLN A 182 9.06 -6.26 -22.27
CA GLN A 182 9.68 -6.87 -21.11
C GLN A 182 9.33 -6.12 -19.81
N GLU A 183 9.34 -4.80 -19.84
CA GLU A 183 8.91 -3.96 -18.72
C GLU A 183 7.45 -4.25 -18.34
N ALA A 184 6.55 -4.40 -19.31
CA ALA A 184 5.17 -4.76 -19.05
C ALA A 184 5.03 -6.14 -18.40
N PHE A 185 5.82 -7.13 -18.86
CA PHE A 185 5.84 -8.46 -18.26
C PHE A 185 6.39 -8.43 -16.83
N ASP A 186 7.43 -7.63 -16.59
CA ASP A 186 8.02 -7.47 -15.26
C ASP A 186 7.01 -6.83 -14.30
N LEU A 187 6.30 -5.78 -14.74
CA LEU A 187 5.24 -5.13 -13.96
C LEU A 187 4.09 -6.08 -13.59
N VAL A 188 3.64 -6.89 -14.55
CA VAL A 188 2.59 -7.90 -14.32
C VAL A 188 3.07 -8.98 -13.35
N THR A 189 4.27 -9.51 -13.55
CA THR A 189 4.83 -10.58 -12.72
C THR A 189 5.08 -10.10 -11.29
N GLU A 190 5.62 -8.89 -11.13
CA GLU A 190 5.84 -8.28 -9.82
C GLU A 190 4.51 -8.05 -9.09
N THR A 191 3.50 -7.52 -9.79
CA THR A 191 2.17 -7.29 -9.20
C THR A 191 1.49 -8.60 -8.83
N LEU A 192 1.63 -9.65 -9.65
CA LEU A 192 1.14 -10.99 -9.34
C LEU A 192 1.80 -11.54 -8.08
N GLN A 193 3.13 -11.51 -7.99
CA GLN A 193 3.87 -11.99 -6.82
C GLN A 193 3.46 -11.23 -5.56
N ALA A 194 3.31 -9.91 -5.66
CA ALA A 194 2.86 -9.08 -4.54
C ALA A 194 1.44 -9.42 -4.08
N LEU A 195 0.53 -9.74 -5.02
CA LEU A 195 -0.83 -10.16 -4.70
C LEU A 195 -0.87 -11.56 -4.05
N ILE A 196 0.00 -12.49 -4.46
CA ILE A 196 0.12 -13.82 -3.83
C ILE A 196 0.64 -13.67 -2.40
N ALA A 197 1.69 -12.88 -2.19
CA ALA A 197 2.26 -12.64 -0.87
C ALA A 197 1.24 -11.98 0.09
N GLU A 198 0.36 -11.12 -0.44
CA GLU A 198 -0.73 -10.50 0.31
C GLU A 198 -1.86 -11.48 0.69
N ARG A 199 -2.29 -12.31 -0.25
CA ARG A 199 -3.51 -13.13 -0.11
C ARG A 199 -3.25 -14.55 0.41
N GLY A 200 -2.01 -15.01 0.39
CA GLY A 200 -1.62 -16.37 0.76
C GLY A 200 -1.50 -17.31 -0.44
N GLU A 201 -0.62 -18.31 -0.30
CA GLU A 201 -0.38 -19.32 -1.32
C GLU A 201 -1.64 -20.18 -1.55
N GLY A 202 -2.18 -20.16 -2.77
CA GLY A 202 -3.36 -20.96 -3.16
C GLY A 202 -4.64 -20.15 -3.38
N GLU A 203 -4.68 -18.86 -3.04
CA GLU A 203 -5.80 -18.00 -3.41
C GLU A 203 -5.90 -17.81 -4.94
N ARG A 204 -7.14 -17.76 -5.43
CA ARG A 204 -7.44 -17.59 -6.85
C ARG A 204 -7.20 -16.14 -7.28
N ILE A 205 -6.15 -15.90 -8.05
CA ILE A 205 -5.86 -14.56 -8.60
C ILE A 205 -6.41 -14.42 -10.01
N TRP A 206 -7.38 -13.54 -10.17
CA TRP A 206 -7.99 -13.19 -11.45
C TRP A 206 -7.17 -12.11 -12.15
N GLY A 207 -7.10 -12.16 -13.48
CA GLY A 207 -6.42 -11.15 -14.31
C GLY A 207 -6.98 -9.74 -14.11
N SER A 208 -8.28 -9.61 -13.83
CA SER A 208 -8.91 -8.33 -13.48
C SER A 208 -8.30 -7.70 -12.21
N MET A 209 -8.00 -8.52 -11.19
CA MET A 209 -7.41 -8.04 -9.94
C MET A 209 -5.98 -7.56 -10.15
N ILE A 210 -5.20 -8.26 -10.98
CA ILE A 210 -3.84 -7.82 -11.33
C ILE A 210 -3.91 -6.49 -12.07
N LYS A 211 -4.80 -6.36 -13.06
CA LYS A 211 -4.98 -5.10 -13.80
C LYS A 211 -5.37 -3.94 -12.88
N GLN A 212 -6.31 -4.17 -11.95
CA GLN A 212 -6.74 -3.15 -11.00
C GLN A 212 -5.65 -2.77 -10.01
N ALA A 213 -4.90 -3.74 -9.46
CA ALA A 213 -3.75 -3.47 -8.60
C ALA A 213 -2.63 -2.73 -9.35
N LEU A 214 -2.34 -3.12 -10.59
CA LEU A 214 -1.33 -2.51 -11.43
C LEU A 214 -1.67 -1.04 -11.74
N LYS A 215 -2.92 -0.73 -12.11
CA LYS A 215 -3.36 0.65 -12.34
C LYS A 215 -3.38 1.50 -11.06
N ARG A 216 -3.59 0.89 -9.90
CA ARG A 216 -3.50 1.60 -8.61
C ARG A 216 -2.07 1.95 -8.24
N ARG A 217 -1.11 1.04 -8.43
CA ARG A 217 0.32 1.26 -8.18
C ARG A 217 0.98 2.13 -9.24
N ASN A 218 0.57 1.98 -10.50
CA ASN A 218 1.06 2.74 -11.64
C ASN A 218 -0.12 3.28 -12.47
N PRO A 219 -0.69 4.45 -12.11
CA PRO A 219 -1.79 5.06 -12.85
C PRO A 219 -1.49 5.39 -14.32
N GLY A 220 -0.20 5.56 -14.67
CA GLY A 220 0.25 5.77 -16.05
C GLY A 220 0.26 4.50 -16.90
N PHE A 221 -0.01 3.33 -16.33
CA PHE A 221 0.01 2.06 -17.05
C PHE A 221 -1.05 2.02 -18.17
N ASN A 222 -0.58 1.85 -19.40
CA ASN A 222 -1.41 1.71 -20.58
C ASN A 222 -0.87 0.57 -21.47
N GLU A 223 -1.69 -0.45 -21.73
CA GLU A 223 -1.32 -1.63 -22.50
C GLU A 223 -0.81 -1.29 -23.90
N SER A 224 -1.38 -0.27 -24.54
CA SER A 224 -0.98 0.19 -25.87
C SER A 224 0.39 0.85 -25.88
N TYR A 225 0.80 1.50 -24.78
CA TYR A 225 2.16 2.04 -24.64
C TYR A 225 3.22 0.93 -24.70
N TYR A 226 2.86 -0.26 -24.23
CA TYR A 226 3.70 -1.45 -24.22
C TYR A 226 3.52 -2.34 -25.46
N GLY A 227 2.69 -1.92 -26.43
CA GLY A 227 2.49 -2.64 -27.69
C GLY A 227 1.40 -3.72 -27.68
N PHE A 228 0.52 -3.71 -26.67
CA PHE A 228 -0.61 -4.64 -26.55
C PHE A 228 -1.94 -3.94 -26.81
N LYS A 229 -2.89 -4.59 -27.49
CA LYS A 229 -4.21 -3.98 -27.77
C LYS A 229 -5.14 -4.11 -26.57
N ALA A 230 -5.04 -5.22 -25.84
CA ALA A 230 -5.76 -5.48 -24.62
C ALA A 230 -4.87 -6.11 -23.54
N PHE A 231 -5.32 -6.05 -22.29
CA PHE A 231 -4.63 -6.69 -21.17
C PHE A 231 -4.62 -8.22 -21.30
N SER A 232 -5.64 -8.81 -21.93
CA SER A 232 -5.66 -10.23 -22.28
C SER A 232 -4.46 -10.60 -23.15
N ASP A 233 -4.15 -9.78 -24.16
CA ASP A 233 -3.03 -10.03 -25.08
C ASP A 233 -1.69 -10.03 -24.32
N LEU A 234 -1.53 -9.10 -23.37
CA LEU A 234 -0.36 -9.05 -22.50
C LEU A 234 -0.21 -10.32 -21.65
N LEU A 235 -1.31 -10.82 -21.10
CA LEU A 235 -1.31 -12.04 -20.30
C LEU A 235 -1.00 -13.28 -21.15
N GLU A 236 -1.61 -13.41 -22.32
CA GLU A 236 -1.40 -14.53 -23.25
C GLU A 236 0.05 -14.57 -23.74
N GLU A 237 0.65 -13.42 -24.05
CA GLU A 237 2.08 -13.35 -24.40
C GLU A 237 2.98 -13.65 -23.19
N ALA A 238 2.59 -13.28 -21.97
CA ALA A 238 3.32 -13.65 -20.75
C ALA A 238 3.28 -15.18 -20.51
N GLU A 239 2.17 -15.84 -20.82
CA GLU A 239 2.05 -17.30 -20.78
C GLU A 239 2.90 -17.99 -21.85
N LYS A 240 2.90 -17.49 -23.09
CA LYS A 240 3.79 -18.01 -24.15
C LYS A 240 5.26 -17.95 -23.74
N LYS A 241 5.65 -16.91 -23.00
CA LYS A 241 6.99 -16.76 -22.41
C LYS A 241 7.22 -17.57 -21.13
N LYS A 242 6.23 -18.37 -20.69
CA LYS A 242 6.25 -19.19 -19.47
C LYS A 242 6.51 -18.37 -18.20
N LEU A 243 6.05 -17.12 -18.14
CA LEU A 243 6.15 -16.26 -16.95
C LEU A 243 4.97 -16.47 -15.99
N VAL A 244 3.82 -16.83 -16.56
CA VAL A 244 2.58 -17.12 -15.84
C VAL A 244 1.87 -18.29 -16.50
N THR A 245 0.91 -18.89 -15.80
CA THR A 245 -0.01 -19.89 -16.35
C THR A 245 -1.43 -19.33 -16.29
N LEU A 246 -2.16 -19.41 -17.40
CA LEU A 246 -3.53 -18.94 -17.52
C LEU A 246 -4.50 -20.12 -17.52
N GLU A 247 -5.48 -20.09 -16.64
CA GLU A 247 -6.65 -20.95 -16.70
C GLU A 247 -7.85 -20.10 -17.06
N ARG A 248 -8.46 -20.38 -18.21
CA ARG A 248 -9.68 -19.68 -18.62
C ARG A 248 -10.87 -20.26 -17.89
N ASP A 249 -11.64 -19.40 -17.23
CA ASP A 249 -12.89 -19.81 -16.57
C ASP A 249 -14.06 -19.61 -17.53
N GLU A 250 -14.70 -20.72 -17.93
CA GLU A 250 -15.81 -20.71 -18.91
C GLU A 250 -17.06 -19.97 -18.40
N LYS A 251 -17.21 -19.79 -17.07
CA LYS A 251 -18.36 -19.10 -16.46
C LYS A 251 -18.22 -17.58 -16.41
N SER A 252 -17.01 -17.07 -16.17
CA SER A 252 -16.75 -15.63 -16.06
C SER A 252 -16.09 -15.02 -17.30
N GLY A 253 -15.60 -15.85 -18.23
CA GLY A 253 -14.86 -15.42 -19.42
C GLY A 253 -13.49 -14.79 -19.11
N GLY A 254 -13.09 -14.78 -17.84
CA GLY A 254 -11.83 -14.23 -17.35
C GLY A 254 -10.71 -15.27 -17.24
N TYR A 255 -9.49 -14.78 -17.05
CA TYR A 255 -8.30 -15.60 -16.80
C TYR A 255 -8.01 -15.67 -15.30
N LEU A 256 -7.90 -16.88 -14.78
CA LEU A 256 -7.24 -17.19 -13.53
C LEU A 256 -5.73 -17.30 -13.80
N ILE A 257 -4.91 -16.64 -12.99
CA ILE A 257 -3.48 -16.53 -13.21
C ILE A 257 -2.74 -17.18 -12.05
N ARG A 258 -1.78 -18.05 -12.38
CA ARG A 258 -0.83 -18.60 -11.43
C ARG A 258 0.61 -18.26 -11.84
N PRO A 259 1.53 -18.11 -10.88
CA PRO A 259 2.94 -18.00 -11.23
C PRO A 259 3.35 -19.30 -11.93
N SER A 260 4.14 -19.20 -13.00
CA SER A 260 4.70 -20.40 -13.61
C SER A 260 5.63 -21.07 -12.60
N GLY A 261 5.36 -22.33 -12.26
CA GLY A 261 6.20 -23.07 -11.34
C GLY A 261 7.62 -23.15 -11.90
N ARG A 262 8.59 -22.58 -11.19
CA ARG A 262 9.93 -23.17 -11.20
C ARG A 262 9.80 -24.51 -10.49
N ALA A 263 9.95 -25.58 -11.24
CA ALA A 263 10.53 -26.80 -10.68
C ALA A 263 11.92 -26.48 -10.09
#